data_AF-A0A3B0SSK9-F1
#
_entry.id   AF-A0A3B0SSK9-F1
#
_cell.length_a   1.000
_cell.length_b   1.000
_cell.length_c   1.000
_cell.angle_alpha   90.00
_cell.angle_beta   90.00
_cell.angle_gamma   90.00
#
_symmetry.space_group_name_H-M   'P 1'
#
loop_
_entity.id
_entity.type
_entity.pdbx_description
1 polymer ?
#
loop_
_entity_poly.entity_id
_entity_poly.type
_entity_poly.pdbx_seq_one_letter_code
_entity_poly.pdbx_strand_id
1 'polypeptide(L)' 'MMMKRAYQALPGPTPVRVALAVLAILVFLVVLNFVYEWMGTSFLDSGGTLG' A
#
# COMPACT_ATOMS: atom_id res chain seq x y z
N MET A 1 -5.06 -20.03 -7.88
CA MET A 1 -6.26 -20.25 -7.02
C MET A 1 -6.21 -19.51 -5.67
N MET A 2 -5.04 -19.09 -5.17
CA MET A 2 -4.90 -18.43 -3.86
C MET A 2 -5.62 -17.07 -3.73
N MET A 3 -5.66 -16.27 -4.80
CA MET A 3 -6.26 -14.92 -4.78
C MET A 3 -7.76 -14.89 -4.44
N LYS A 4 -8.52 -15.94 -4.82
CA LYS A 4 -9.95 -16.03 -4.48
C LYS A 4 -10.17 -16.12 -2.97
N ARG A 5 -9.23 -16.72 -2.21
CA ARG A 5 -9.36 -16.89 -0.76
C ARG A 5 -9.24 -15.58 0.00
N ALA A 6 -8.31 -14.71 -0.38
CA ALA A 6 -8.11 -13.43 0.31
C ALA A 6 -9.34 -12.53 0.19
N TYR A 7 -9.92 -12.43 -1.01
CA TYR A 7 -11.15 -11.65 -1.22
C TYR A 7 -12.39 -12.30 -0.57
N GLN A 8 -12.44 -13.64 -0.50
CA GLN A 8 -13.53 -14.35 0.18
C GLN A 8 -13.44 -14.28 1.71
N ALA A 9 -12.25 -14.06 2.26
CA ALA A 9 -12.02 -13.86 3.69
C ALA A 9 -12.45 -12.47 4.19
N LEU A 10 -12.65 -11.50 3.29
CA LEU A 10 -13.15 -10.18 3.65
C LEU A 10 -14.62 -10.30 4.15
N PRO A 11 -14.93 -9.77 5.34
CA PRO A 11 -16.28 -9.84 5.90
C PRO A 11 -17.28 -8.98 5.11
N GLY A 12 -18.55 -9.38 5.14
CA GLY A 12 -19.67 -8.60 4.59
C GLY A 12 -20.07 -8.91 3.14
N PRO A 13 -21.10 -8.22 2.61
CA PRO A 13 -21.58 -8.38 1.24
C PRO A 13 -20.60 -7.80 0.22
N THR A 14 -20.73 -8.19 -1.05
CA THR A 14 -19.80 -7.83 -2.14
C THR A 14 -19.39 -6.34 -2.18
N PRO A 15 -20.31 -5.36 -2.05
CA PRO A 15 -19.94 -3.94 -2.08
C PRO A 15 -18.99 -3.55 -0.92
N VAL A 16 -19.21 -4.10 0.27
CA VAL A 16 -18.38 -3.83 1.45
C VAL A 16 -16.99 -4.41 1.27
N ARG A 17 -16.88 -5.61 0.70
CA ARG A 17 -15.58 -6.24 0.39
C ARG A 17 -14.77 -5.41 -0.61
N VAL A 18 -15.43 -4.86 -1.63
CA VAL A 18 -14.79 -3.95 -2.60
C VAL A 18 -14.28 -2.71 -1.88
N ALA A 19 -15.10 -2.07 -1.04
CA ALA A 19 -14.68 -0.89 -0.29
C ALA A 19 -13.48 -1.19 0.62
N LEU A 20 -13.48 -2.32 1.33
CA LEU A 20 -12.35 -2.75 2.18
C LEU A 20 -11.09 -3.02 1.36
N ALA A 21 -11.21 -3.67 0.20
CA ALA A 21 -10.07 -3.92 -0.68
C ALA A 21 -9.47 -2.61 -1.21
N VAL A 22 -10.30 -1.65 -1.61
CA VAL A 22 -9.86 -0.31 -2.04
C VAL A 22 -9.16 0.40 -0.88
N LEU A 23 -9.72 0.35 0.32
CA LEU A 23 -9.14 0.98 1.50
C LEU A 23 -7.78 0.38 1.85
N ALA A 24 -7.63 -0.94 1.77
CA ALA A 24 -6.36 -1.62 1.96
C ALA A 24 -5.30 -1.18 0.92
N ILE A 25 -5.69 -1.02 -0.34
CA ILE A 25 -4.79 -0.51 -1.39
C ILE A 25 -4.37 0.93 -1.09
N LEU A 26 -5.30 1.80 -0.68
CA LEU A 26 -4.98 3.19 -0.33
C LEU A 26 -3.98 3.26 0.83
N VAL A 27 -4.21 2.48 1.89
CA VAL A 27 -3.26 2.40 3.03
C VAL A 27 -1.90 1.90 2.55
N PHE A 28 -1.87 0.87 1.71
CA PHE A 28 -0.63 0.35 1.15
C PHE A 28 0.14 1.42 0.36
N LEU A 29 -0.54 2.22 -0.47
CA LEU A 29 0.08 3.31 -1.24
C LEU A 29 0.65 4.41 -0.33
N VAL A 30 -0.05 4.76 0.76
CA VAL A 30 0.44 5.73 1.74
C VAL A 30 1.70 5.21 2.43
N VAL A 31 1.68 3.95 2.89
CA VAL A 31 2.87 3.32 3.50
C VAL A 31 4.03 3.29 2.51
N LEU A 32 3.75 2.93 1.25
CA LEU A 32 4.76 2.91 0.20
C LEU A 32 5.38 4.29 -0.02
N ASN A 33 4.58 5.36 -0.01
CA ASN A 33 5.07 6.73 -0.10
C ASN A 33 6.02 7.09 1.06
N PHE A 34 5.65 6.76 2.31
CA PHE A 34 6.53 6.94 3.46
C PHE A 34 7.84 6.14 3.34
N VAL A 35 7.76 4.90 2.85
CA VAL A 35 8.96 4.08 2.63
C VAL A 35 9.85 4.71 1.56
N TYR A 36 9.29 5.23 0.47
CA TYR A 36 10.05 5.94 -0.56
C TYR A 36 10.71 7.21 -0.01
N GLU A 37 10.00 8.00 0.78
CA GLU A 37 10.56 9.21 1.42
C GLU A 37 11.67 8.85 2.40
N TRP A 38 11.47 7.82 3.23
CA TRP A 38 12.48 7.31 4.15
C TRP A 38 13.71 6.78 3.41
N MET A 39 13.52 6.07 2.30
CA MET A 39 14.62 5.61 1.45
C MET A 39 15.35 6.77 0.79
N GLY A 40 14.62 7.80 0.34
CA GLY A 40 15.18 9.01 -0.22
C GLY A 40 16.07 9.74 0.79
N THR A 41 15.55 10.01 1.97
CA THR A 41 16.27 10.72 3.03
C THR A 41 17.42 9.91 3.64
N SER A 42 17.29 8.58 3.73
CA SER A 42 18.31 7.73 4.37
C SER A 42 19.40 7.24 3.43
N PHE A 43 19.12 7.10 2.13
CA PHE A 43 20.06 6.52 1.15
C PHE A 43 20.38 7.44 -0.02
N LEU A 44 19.43 8.28 -0.47
CA LEU A 44 19.62 9.15 -1.63
C LEU A 44 20.16 10.54 -1.23
N ASP A 45 19.80 11.07 -0.06
CA ASP A 45 20.34 12.34 0.47
C ASP A 45 21.80 12.24 0.94
N SER A 46 22.29 11.03 1.27
CA SER A 46 23.73 10.78 1.51
C SER A 46 24.59 10.80 0.25
N GLY A 47 23.96 10.93 -0.93
CA GLY A 47 24.59 10.84 -2.25
C GLY A 47 24.38 12.08 -3.13
N GLY A 48 24.31 13.29 -2.56
CA GLY A 48 24.46 14.56 -3.30
C GLY A 48 23.29 14.94 -4.23
N THR A 49 22.54 15.95 -3.79
CA THR A 49 21.72 16.88 -4.60
C THR A 49 20.90 16.27 -5.76
N LEU A 50 19.62 16.03 -5.52
CA LEU A 50 18.59 16.22 -6.56
C LEU A 50 17.66 17.36 -6.11
N GLY A 51 18.25 18.56 -6.09
CA GLY A 51 17.56 19.85 -6.17
C GLY A 51 17.96 20.52 -7.47
#